data_AF-A0A151T9Y2-F1
#
_entry.id   AF-A0A151T9Y2-F1
#
_cell.length_a   1.000
_cell.length_b   1.000
_cell.length_c   1.000
_cell.angle_alpha   90.00
_cell.angle_beta   90.00
_cell.angle_gamma   90.00
#
_symmetry.space_group_name_H-M   'P 1'
#
loop_
_entity.id
_entity.type
_entity.pdbx_description
1 polymer ?
#
loop_
_entity_poly.entity_id
_entity_poly.type
_entity_poly.pdbx_seq_one_letter_code
_entity_poly.pdbx_strand_id
1 'polypeptide(L)' 'MWPNPELKRTFKGRPKSNKIRTEIDIREQHNRVKICFYCHASGHTRKTCPNIGHEFNSRHHLFYYYNEF' A
#
# COMPACT_ATOMS: atom_id res chain seq x y z
N MET A 1 -37.00 8.44 -25.60
CA MET A 1 -37.20 8.31 -24.14
C MET A 1 -35.82 8.33 -23.51
N TRP A 2 -35.46 9.42 -22.84
CA TRP A 2 -34.14 9.55 -22.21
C TRP A 2 -34.15 8.92 -20.82
N PRO A 3 -33.09 8.17 -20.42
CA PRO A 3 -33.02 7.61 -19.09
C PRO A 3 -33.01 8.72 -18.04
N ASN A 4 -33.80 8.55 -16.97
CA ASN A 4 -33.86 9.51 -15.88
C ASN A 4 -32.47 9.64 -15.20
N PRO A 5 -31.83 10.83 -15.21
CA PRO A 5 -30.54 11.06 -14.57
C PRO A 5 -30.53 10.76 -13.07
N GLU A 6 -31.65 10.96 -12.37
CA GLU A 6 -31.79 10.76 -10.93
C GLU A 6 -31.72 9.28 -10.53
N LEU A 7 -32.05 8.38 -11.46
CA LEU A 7 -32.03 6.92 -11.22
C LEU A 7 -30.70 6.29 -11.63
N LYS A 8 -29.69 7.11 -11.95
CA LYS A 8 -28.35 6.60 -12.26
C LYS A 8 -27.74 5.96 -11.02
N ARG A 9 -27.33 4.70 -11.20
CA ARG A 9 -26.51 4.00 -10.21
C ARG A 9 -25.28 4.85 -9.89
N THR A 10 -24.99 5.07 -8.62
CA THR A 10 -23.79 5.82 -8.20
C THR A 10 -22.54 5.16 -8.77
N PHE A 11 -21.55 5.95 -9.21
CA PHE A 11 -20.29 5.43 -9.75
C PHE A 11 -19.42 4.67 -8.72
N LYS A 12 -19.86 4.56 -7.47
CA LYS A 12 -19.26 3.67 -6.48
C LYS A 12 -19.41 2.24 -7.00
N GLY A 13 -18.36 1.74 -7.65
CA GLY A 13 -18.30 0.42 -8.25
C GLY A 13 -18.47 -0.70 -7.22
N ARG A 14 -18.16 -1.93 -7.62
CA ARG A 14 -18.32 -3.10 -6.73
C ARG A 14 -17.54 -2.88 -5.42
N PRO A 15 -18.16 -3.09 -4.25
CA PRO A 15 -17.44 -3.02 -2.98
C PRO A 15 -16.29 -4.03 -2.96
N LYS A 16 -15.13 -3.63 -2.42
CA LYS A 16 -13.93 -4.47 -2.35
C LYS A 16 -14.13 -5.72 -1.48
N SER A 17 -15.04 -5.67 -0.53
CA SER A 17 -15.41 -6.79 0.34
C SER A 17 -16.87 -6.68 0.76
N ASN A 18 -17.54 -7.82 0.86
CA ASN A 18 -18.87 -7.93 1.47
C ASN A 18 -18.83 -8.19 2.99
N LYS A 19 -17.64 -8.41 3.56
CA LYS A 19 -17.47 -8.73 4.98
C LYS A 19 -17.66 -7.48 5.84
N ILE A 20 -18.61 -7.53 6.77
CA ILE A 20 -18.74 -6.58 7.88
C ILE A 20 -17.69 -6.94 8.93
N ARG A 21 -16.89 -5.98 9.38
CA ARG A 21 -15.80 -6.21 10.34
C ARG A 21 -16.33 -6.17 11.77
N THR A 22 -16.03 -7.20 12.55
CA THR A 22 -16.33 -7.27 13.98
C THR A 22 -15.18 -6.68 14.82
N GLU A 23 -15.41 -6.44 16.12
CA GLU A 23 -14.34 -6.01 17.03
C GLU A 23 -13.17 -6.99 17.07
N ILE A 24 -13.46 -8.30 17.02
CA ILE A 24 -12.44 -9.35 17.00
C ILE A 24 -11.58 -9.23 15.73
N ASP A 25 -12.20 -9.02 14.57
CA ASP A 25 -11.50 -8.80 13.29
C ASP A 25 -10.58 -7.58 13.31
N ILE A 26 -10.93 -6.55 14.09
CA ILE A 26 -10.12 -5.33 14.24
C ILE A 26 -8.93 -5.60 15.16
N ARG A 27 -9.19 -6.19 16.34
CA ARG A 27 -8.14 -6.56 17.32
C ARG A 27 -7.12 -7.51 16.70
N GLU A 28 -7.57 -8.54 16.00
CA GLU A 28 -6.69 -9.48 15.29
C GLU A 28 -5.87 -8.82 14.19
N GLN A 29 -6.43 -7.87 13.43
CA GLN A 29 -5.63 -7.18 12.41
C GLN A 29 -4.48 -6.39 13.05
N HIS A 30 -4.73 -5.74 14.18
CA HIS A 30 -3.71 -4.94 14.88
C HIS A 30 -2.61 -5.81 15.49
N ASN A 31 -2.97 -7.02 15.96
CA ASN A 31 -2.02 -7.95 16.57
C ASN A 31 -1.17 -8.74 15.55
N ARG A 32 -1.49 -8.67 14.25
CA ARG A 32 -0.71 -9.35 13.21
C ARG A 32 0.62 -8.65 12.97
N VAL A 33 1.71 -9.34 13.30
CA VAL A 33 3.06 -8.93 12.94
C VAL A 33 3.16 -8.89 11.41
N LYS A 34 3.55 -7.72 10.88
CA LYS A 34 3.81 -7.55 9.45
C LYS A 34 5.03 -8.37 9.07
N ILE A 35 4.92 -9.19 8.03
CA ILE A 35 6.05 -9.94 7.47
C ILE A 35 6.34 -9.38 6.09
N CYS A 36 7.61 -9.08 5.83
CA CYS A 36 8.03 -8.55 4.54
C CYS A 36 8.08 -9.68 3.50
N PHE A 37 7.28 -9.60 2.43
CA PHE A 37 7.35 -10.58 1.34
C PHE A 37 8.67 -10.58 0.53
N TYR A 38 9.55 -9.59 0.74
CA TYR A 38 10.83 -9.51 0.03
C TYR A 38 11.97 -10.14 0.83
N CYS A 39 12.17 -9.68 2.08
CA CYS A 39 13.26 -10.17 2.93
C CYS A 39 12.80 -11.13 4.04
N HIS A 40 11.50 -11.44 4.12
CA HIS A 40 10.89 -12.34 5.09
C HIS A 40 11.04 -11.92 6.57
N ALA A 41 11.63 -10.76 6.85
CA ALA A 41 11.75 -10.21 8.19
C ALA A 41 10.43 -9.60 8.68
N SER A 42 10.23 -9.66 10.00
CA SER A 42 9.06 -9.10 10.68
C SER A 42 9.16 -7.57 10.88
N GLY A 43 8.03 -6.94 11.18
CA GLY A 43 7.93 -5.53 11.56
C GLY A 43 7.66 -4.57 10.40
N HIS A 44 7.83 -5.01 9.15
CA HIS A 44 7.62 -4.15 7.98
C HIS A 44 6.99 -4.90 6.80
N THR A 45 6.50 -4.13 5.82
CA THR A 45 5.97 -4.69 4.56
C THR A 45 6.99 -4.48 3.45
N ARG A 46 6.81 -5.15 2.30
CA ARG A 46 7.64 -4.92 1.10
C ARG A 46 7.82 -3.43 0.79
N LYS A 47 6.76 -2.61 0.84
CA LYS A 47 6.81 -1.18 0.54
C LYS A 47 7.75 -0.37 1.43
N THR A 48 7.95 -0.81 2.66
CA THR A 48 8.78 -0.15 3.68
C THR A 48 10.02 -0.97 3.99
N CYS A 49 10.42 -1.86 3.06
CA CYS A 49 11.55 -2.73 3.28
C CYS A 49 12.86 -1.93 3.13
N PRO A 50 13.72 -1.91 4.17
CA PRO A 50 14.99 -1.18 4.09
C PRO A 50 15.88 -1.74 2.98
N ASN A 51 15.80 -3.04 2.72
CA ASN A 51 16.58 -3.71 1.68
C ASN A 51 16.16 -3.31 0.25
N ILE A 52 14.95 -2.75 0.06
CA ILE A 52 14.52 -2.22 -1.24
C ILE A 52 15.05 -0.80 -1.47
N GLY A 53 15.21 -0.01 -0.40
CA GLY A 53 15.79 1.33 -0.44
C GLY A 53 17.33 1.36 -0.55
N HIS A 54 18.01 0.25 -0.28
CA HIS A 54 19.47 0.14 -0.50
C HIS A 54 19.89 0.26 -1.97
N GLU A 55 18.98 0.06 -2.93
CA GLU A 55 19.24 0.36 -4.35
C GLU A 55 18.94 1.81 -4.75
N PHE A 56 18.26 2.58 -3.89
CA PHE A 56 17.83 3.95 -4.21
C PHE A 56 18.68 5.05 -3.57
N ASN A 57 19.57 4.72 -2.63
CA ASN A 57 20.50 5.71 -2.06
C ASN A 57 21.85 5.76 -2.82
N SER A 58 22.20 4.74 -3.59
CA SER A 58 23.42 4.76 -4.41
C SER A 58 23.30 5.66 -5.65
N ARG A 59 22.08 5.93 -6.16
CA ARG A 59 21.88 6.82 -7.33
C ARG A 59 21.75 8.29 -6.98
N HIS A 60 21.23 8.64 -5.81
CA HIS A 60 21.13 10.04 -5.38
C HIS A 60 22.50 10.60 -4.98
N HIS A 61 23.36 9.79 -4.35
CA HIS A 61 24.72 10.21 -3.98
C HIS A 61 25.63 10.45 -5.21
N LEU A 62 25.50 9.65 -6.26
CA LEU A 62 26.29 9.83 -7.49
C LEU A 62 25.89 11.09 -8.28
N PHE A 63 24.64 11.56 -8.18
CA PHE A 63 24.19 12.75 -8.92
C PHE A 63 24.77 14.05 -8.35
N TYR A 64 24.96 14.12 -7.02
CA TYR A 64 25.63 15.25 -6.37
C TYR A 64 27.15 15.21 -6.56
N TYR A 65 27.77 14.03 -6.61
CA TYR A 65 29.23 13.92 -6.76
C TYR A 65 29.75 14.18 -8.19
N TYR A 66 28.89 14.09 -9.23
CA TYR A 66 29.29 14.27 -10.64
C TYR A 66 28.92 15.62 -11.26
N ASN A 67 28.21 16.51 -10.54
CA ASN A 67 27.85 17.86 -11.03
C ASN A 67 28.61 18.99 -10.32
N GLU A 68 29.68 18.68 -9.59
CA GLU A 68 30.63 19.66 -9.02
C GLU A 68 31.99 19.67 -9.73
N PHE A 69 32.00 19.46 -11.05
CA PHE A 69 33.11 19.85 -11.95
C PHE A 69 32.55 20.40 -13.27
#